data_AF-A0A2N7RB06-F1
#
_entry.id   AF-A0A2N7RB06-F1
#
_cell.length_a   1.000
_cell.length_b   1.000
_cell.length_c   1.000
_cell.angle_alpha   90.00
_cell.angle_beta   90.00
_cell.angle_gamma   90.00
#
_symmetry.space_group_name_H-M   'P 1'
#
loop_
_entity.id
_entity.type
_entity.pdbx_description
1 polymer ?
#
loop_
_entity_poly.entity_id
_entity_poly.type
_entity_poly.pdbx_seq_one_letter_code
_entity_poly.pdbx_strand_id
1 'polypeptide(L)'
;MAMEVTDSERREAHALAAAFAATLDQRDPVALQRDWAIPAAVAGEIADMLDSYFTAHQALSLAPLAQAFVPGKSGRPAVDVYATSGGTLGLECQLLADGKPGEAILHLEMAGHDGALQLHYKYIGS
;
A
#
# COMPACT_ATOMS: atom_id res chain seq x y z
N MET A 1 9.07 -25.03 -1.91
CA MET A 1 8.19 -24.80 -0.75
C MET A 1 7.70 -23.38 -0.87
N ALA A 2 6.39 -23.15 -0.96
CA ALA A 2 5.86 -21.79 -0.91
C ALA A 2 6.19 -21.23 0.48
N MET A 3 6.82 -20.06 0.55
CA MET A 3 7.02 -19.38 1.83
C MET A 3 5.64 -18.94 2.32
N GLU A 4 5.22 -19.46 3.46
CA GLU A 4 3.98 -19.02 4.10
C GLU A 4 4.24 -17.70 4.82
N VAL A 5 3.47 -16.66 4.48
CA VAL A 5 3.55 -15.37 5.17
C VAL A 5 3.00 -15.52 6.58
N THR A 6 3.81 -15.23 7.57
CA THR A 6 3.41 -15.29 8.98
C THR A 6 2.42 -14.17 9.32
N ASP A 7 1.68 -14.35 10.40
CA ASP A 7 0.75 -13.33 10.89
C ASP A 7 1.47 -12.06 11.38
N SER A 8 2.68 -12.21 11.95
CA SER A 8 3.51 -11.06 12.34
C SER A 8 3.94 -10.23 11.13
N GLU A 9 4.43 -10.89 10.08
CA GLU A 9 4.80 -10.23 8.82
C GLU A 9 3.59 -9.52 8.18
N ARG A 10 2.41 -10.14 8.21
CA ARG A 10 1.18 -9.49 7.71
C ARG A 10 0.85 -8.21 8.47
N ARG A 11 0.94 -8.22 9.80
CA ARG A 11 0.66 -7.03 10.63
C ARG A 11 1.68 -5.92 10.40
N GLU A 12 2.96 -6.27 10.32
CA GLU A 12 4.04 -5.31 10.03
C GLU A 12 3.88 -4.70 8.64
N ALA A 13 3.61 -5.53 7.64
CA ALA A 13 3.37 -5.10 6.27
C ALA A 13 2.15 -4.18 6.16
N HIS A 14 1.05 -4.50 6.86
CA HIS A 14 -0.12 -3.62 6.93
C HIS A 14 0.22 -2.27 7.58
N ALA A 15 0.98 -2.26 8.68
CA ALA A 15 1.36 -1.02 9.36
C ALA A 15 2.18 -0.10 8.45
N LEU A 16 3.15 -0.65 7.71
CA LEU A 16 3.95 0.10 6.73
C LEU A 16 3.11 0.61 5.56
N ALA A 17 2.25 -0.25 5.00
CA ALA A 17 1.37 0.14 3.90
C ALA A 17 0.37 1.23 4.33
N ALA A 18 -0.15 1.16 5.55
CA ALA A 18 -1.07 2.17 6.10
C ALA A 18 -0.35 3.51 6.33
N ALA A 19 0.89 3.49 6.82
CA ALA A 19 1.71 4.69 6.93
C ALA A 19 1.98 5.31 5.55
N PHE A 20 2.29 4.49 4.53
CA PHE A 20 2.48 4.98 3.17
C PHE A 20 1.20 5.61 2.60
N ALA A 21 0.05 4.94 2.78
CA ALA A 21 -1.24 5.49 2.37
C ALA A 21 -1.57 6.83 3.05
N ALA A 22 -1.17 7.01 4.32
CA ALA A 22 -1.31 8.29 5.02
C ALA A 22 -0.39 9.39 4.44
N THR A 23 0.76 9.05 3.86
CA THR A 23 1.58 10.00 3.10
C THR A 23 0.96 10.30 1.73
N LEU A 24 0.38 9.29 1.05
CA LEU A 24 -0.34 9.49 -0.21
C LEU A 24 -1.55 10.42 -0.05
N ASP A 25 -2.26 10.30 1.08
CA ASP A 25 -3.39 11.18 1.44
C ASP A 25 -3.02 12.67 1.41
N GLN A 26 -1.79 13.01 1.80
CA GLN A 26 -1.32 14.40 1.83
C GLN A 26 -1.12 15.00 0.43
N ARG A 27 -1.07 14.17 -0.63
CA ARG A 27 -0.75 14.60 -2.01
C ARG A 27 0.50 15.48 -2.07
N ASP A 28 1.48 15.19 -1.23
CA ASP A 28 2.72 15.96 -1.13
C ASP A 28 3.89 15.12 -1.68
N PRO A 29 4.34 15.39 -2.92
CA PRO A 29 5.50 14.72 -3.50
C PRO A 29 6.79 14.90 -2.68
N VAL A 30 6.91 15.97 -1.88
CA VAL A 30 8.08 16.20 -1.03
C VAL A 30 8.06 15.27 0.18
N ALA A 31 6.89 15.01 0.77
CA ALA A 31 6.75 14.02 1.83
C ALA A 31 7.07 12.61 1.33
N LEU A 32 6.66 12.24 0.11
CA LEU A 32 7.00 10.95 -0.50
C LEU A 32 8.51 10.78 -0.71
N GLN A 33 9.19 11.84 -1.15
CA GLN A 33 10.65 11.83 -1.29
C GLN A 33 11.36 11.66 0.06
N ARG A 34 10.95 12.45 1.06
CA ARG A 34 11.60 12.50 2.37
C ARG A 34 11.39 11.22 3.17
N ASP A 35 10.15 10.75 3.24
CA ASP A 35 9.75 9.70 4.18
C ASP A 35 9.88 8.29 3.58
N TRP A 36 9.88 8.19 2.25
CA TRP A 36 9.85 6.91 1.53
C TRP A 36 10.93 6.79 0.44
N ALA A 37 11.83 7.77 0.34
CA ALA A 37 12.90 7.82 -0.64
C ALA A 37 12.42 7.67 -2.10
N ILE A 38 11.18 8.07 -2.38
CA ILE A 38 10.63 8.04 -3.75
C ILE A 38 11.34 9.11 -4.59
N PRO A 39 11.86 8.78 -5.78
CA PRO A 39 12.49 9.79 -6.64
C PRO A 39 11.52 10.91 -7.02
N ALA A 40 12.00 12.15 -7.13
CA ALA A 40 11.16 13.32 -7.39
C ALA A 40 10.22 13.17 -8.60
N ALA A 41 10.72 12.58 -9.71
CA ALA A 41 9.91 12.31 -10.90
C ALA A 41 8.73 11.38 -10.59
N VAL A 42 9.00 10.28 -9.88
CA VAL A 42 7.97 9.28 -9.51
C VAL A 42 7.00 9.86 -8.47
N ALA A 43 7.48 10.68 -7.55
CA ALA A 43 6.63 11.30 -6.53
C ALA A 43 5.57 12.23 -7.14
N GLY A 44 5.94 12.98 -8.19
CA GLY A 44 4.98 13.77 -8.97
C GLY A 44 3.97 12.89 -9.72
N GLU A 45 4.45 11.85 -10.42
CA GLU A 45 3.59 10.91 -11.13
C GLU A 45 2.58 10.20 -10.20
N ILE A 46 2.98 9.87 -8.97
CA ILE A 46 2.07 9.31 -7.97
C ILE A 46 0.94 10.28 -7.64
N ALA A 47 1.25 11.56 -7.39
CA ALA A 47 0.23 12.56 -7.07
C ALA A 47 -0.75 12.74 -8.24
N ASP A 48 -0.24 12.89 -9.46
CA ASP A 48 -1.04 13.00 -10.68
C ASP A 48 -1.93 11.76 -10.89
N MET A 49 -1.39 10.56 -10.64
CA MET A 49 -2.14 9.31 -10.73
C MET A 49 -3.27 9.27 -9.70
N LEU A 50 -3.01 9.66 -8.45
CA LEU A 50 -4.04 9.70 -7.41
C LEU A 50 -5.17 10.68 -7.76
N ASP A 51 -4.85 11.82 -8.37
CA ASP A 51 -5.84 12.80 -8.81
C ASP A 51 -6.69 12.30 -10.00
N SER A 52 -6.21 11.29 -10.73
CA SER A 52 -7.01 10.61 -11.77
C SER A 52 -8.07 9.64 -11.19
N TYR A 53 -7.82 9.09 -10.00
CA TYR A 53 -8.73 8.16 -9.32
C TYR A 53 -9.61 8.83 -8.26
N PHE A 54 -9.13 9.92 -7.66
CA PHE A 54 -9.73 10.50 -6.47
C PHE A 54 -9.83 12.02 -6.60
N THR A 55 -10.87 12.59 -5.99
CA THR A 55 -11.02 14.04 -5.91
C THR A 55 -10.04 14.63 -4.89
N ALA A 56 -9.65 15.89 -5.11
CA ALA A 56 -8.60 16.58 -4.32
C ALA A 56 -8.87 16.73 -2.80
N HIS A 57 -10.07 16.40 -2.31
CA HIS A 57 -10.44 16.50 -0.89
C HIS A 57 -10.88 15.17 -0.27
N GLN A 58 -10.81 14.08 -1.03
CA GLN A 58 -11.13 12.75 -0.50
C GLN A 58 -9.99 12.24 0.37
N ALA A 59 -10.33 11.86 1.61
CA ALA A 59 -9.38 11.28 2.52
C ALA A 59 -9.05 9.85 2.07
N LEU A 60 -7.77 9.58 1.84
CA LEU A 60 -7.26 8.27 1.49
C LEU A 60 -6.81 7.48 2.71
N SER A 61 -7.13 6.20 2.72
CA SER A 61 -6.69 5.27 3.78
C SER A 61 -6.67 3.83 3.29
N LEU A 62 -6.14 2.94 4.12
CA LEU A 62 -6.37 1.50 4.00
C LEU A 62 -7.44 1.04 4.98
N ALA A 63 -8.00 -0.14 4.72
CA ALA A 63 -8.87 -0.80 5.69
C ALA A 63 -8.14 -0.98 7.04
N PRO A 64 -8.82 -0.77 8.19
CA PRO A 64 -8.23 -1.04 9.50
C PRO A 64 -7.74 -2.48 9.62
N LEU A 65 -6.67 -2.72 10.38
CA LEU A 65 -6.04 -4.04 10.53
C LEU A 65 -7.03 -5.17 10.81
N ALA A 66 -8.06 -4.92 11.64
CA ALA A 66 -9.09 -5.88 12.00
C ALA A 66 -9.96 -6.37 10.81
N GLN A 67 -9.99 -5.61 9.72
CA GLN A 67 -10.79 -5.90 8.53
C GLN A 67 -9.93 -6.09 7.28
N ALA A 68 -8.67 -5.65 7.30
CA ALA A 68 -7.78 -5.62 6.14
C ALA A 68 -7.65 -6.97 5.43
N PHE A 69 -7.52 -8.06 6.18
CA PHE A 69 -7.32 -9.40 5.65
C PHE A 69 -8.60 -10.23 5.52
N VAL A 70 -9.77 -9.65 5.84
CA VAL A 70 -11.05 -10.36 5.75
C VAL A 70 -11.53 -10.31 4.30
N PRO A 71 -11.79 -11.47 3.65
CA PRO A 71 -12.32 -11.48 2.30
C PRO A 71 -13.65 -10.73 2.19
N GLY A 72 -13.72 -9.80 1.25
CA GLY A 72 -14.95 -9.08 0.91
C GLY A 72 -15.89 -9.91 0.03
N LYS A 73 -16.93 -9.27 -0.53
CA LYS A 73 -17.92 -9.92 -1.41
C LYS A 73 -17.31 -10.53 -2.68
N SER A 74 -16.20 -9.99 -3.16
CA SER A 74 -15.45 -10.51 -4.31
C SER A 74 -14.59 -11.73 -3.97
N GLY A 75 -14.50 -12.11 -2.69
CA GLY A 75 -13.60 -13.15 -2.21
C GLY A 75 -12.15 -12.68 -2.02
N ARG A 76 -11.81 -11.44 -2.37
CA ARG A 76 -10.49 -10.84 -2.10
C ARG A 76 -10.53 -9.97 -0.83
N PRO A 77 -9.50 -10.02 0.02
CA PRO A 77 -9.37 -9.08 1.14
C PRO A 77 -9.08 -7.67 0.62
N ALA A 78 -9.28 -6.65 1.48
CA ALA A 78 -8.95 -5.27 1.13
C ALA A 78 -7.43 -5.03 1.07
N VAL A 79 -6.67 -5.82 1.83
CA VAL A 79 -5.21 -5.90 1.76
C VAL A 79 -4.82 -7.37 1.63
N ASP A 80 -4.24 -7.73 0.49
CA ASP A 80 -3.62 -9.04 0.29
C ASP A 80 -2.12 -8.95 0.50
N VAL A 81 -1.54 -9.96 1.15
CA VAL A 81 -0.11 -10.05 1.44
C VAL A 81 0.36 -11.46 1.12
N TYR A 82 1.33 -11.59 0.22
CA TYR A 82 1.79 -12.87 -0.28
C TYR A 82 3.30 -12.89 -0.44
N ALA A 83 3.91 -14.07 -0.33
CA ALA A 83 5.32 -14.24 -0.63
C ALA A 83 5.56 -14.22 -2.14
N THR A 84 6.58 -13.50 -2.58
CA THR A 84 7.05 -13.53 -3.97
C THR A 84 8.08 -14.64 -4.15
N SER A 85 8.34 -15.03 -5.40
CA SER A 85 9.43 -15.96 -5.72
C SER A 85 10.83 -15.41 -5.41
N GLY A 86 10.96 -14.09 -5.19
CA GLY A 86 12.20 -13.43 -4.84
C GLY A 86 12.52 -13.39 -3.35
N GLY A 87 11.68 -14.00 -2.50
CA GLY A 87 11.83 -13.93 -1.04
C GLY A 87 11.41 -12.59 -0.43
N THR A 88 10.69 -11.76 -1.19
CA THR A 88 10.05 -10.53 -0.73
C THR A 88 8.56 -10.79 -0.42
N LEU A 89 7.89 -9.83 0.20
CA LEU A 89 6.44 -9.80 0.34
C LEU A 89 5.85 -8.88 -0.73
N GLY A 90 4.86 -9.35 -1.47
CA GLY A 90 4.02 -8.53 -2.33
C GLY A 90 2.75 -8.11 -1.57
N LEU A 91 2.28 -6.90 -1.82
CA LEU A 91 1.02 -6.41 -1.29
C LEU A 91 0.14 -5.84 -2.40
N GLU A 92 -1.16 -6.15 -2.33
CA GLU A 92 -2.22 -5.49 -3.08
C GLU A 92 -3.16 -4.82 -2.09
N CYS A 93 -3.19 -3.49 -2.08
CA CYS A 93 -3.91 -2.69 -1.10
C CYS A 93 -5.01 -1.88 -1.79
N GLN A 94 -6.28 -2.23 -1.57
CA GLN A 94 -7.39 -1.38 -2.02
C GLN A 94 -7.39 -0.08 -1.21
N LEU A 95 -7.23 1.05 -1.91
CA LEU A 95 -7.34 2.36 -1.31
C LEU A 95 -8.81 2.67 -1.00
N LEU A 96 -9.05 3.23 0.18
CA LEU A 96 -10.36 3.74 0.58
C LEU A 96 -10.40 5.25 0.38
N ALA A 97 -11.47 5.76 -0.22
CA ALA A 97 -11.79 7.19 -0.29
C ALA A 97 -12.94 7.49 0.69
N ASP A 98 -12.69 8.35 1.68
CA ASP A 98 -13.61 8.64 2.78
C ASP A 98 -14.12 7.37 3.48
N GLY A 99 -13.24 6.39 3.65
CA GLY A 99 -13.54 5.09 4.27
C GLY A 99 -14.35 4.12 3.40
N LYS A 100 -14.60 4.46 2.12
CA LYS A 100 -15.29 3.58 1.17
C LYS A 100 -14.30 2.99 0.16
N PRO A 101 -14.49 1.73 -0.29
CA PRO A 101 -13.65 1.13 -1.33
C PRO A 101 -13.54 2.02 -2.57
N GLY A 102 -12.31 2.38 -2.93
CA GLY A 102 -11.98 3.05 -4.18
C GLY A 102 -11.65 2.05 -5.29
N GLU A 103 -11.49 2.57 -6.51
CA GLU A 103 -11.08 1.78 -7.67
C GLU A 103 -9.58 1.49 -7.68
N ALA A 104 -8.77 2.38 -7.10
CA ALA A 104 -7.33 2.23 -7.09
C ALA A 104 -6.84 1.18 -6.09
N ILE A 105 -6.00 0.28 -6.59
CA ILE A 105 -5.21 -0.70 -5.88
C ILE A 105 -3.76 -0.19 -5.87
N LEU A 106 -3.23 -0.04 -4.67
CA LEU A 106 -1.84 0.27 -4.42
C LEU A 106 -1.04 -1.04 -4.38
N HIS A 107 -0.10 -1.20 -5.30
CA HIS A 107 0.80 -2.34 -5.35
C HIS A 107 2.14 -2.00 -4.71
N LEU A 108 2.56 -2.80 -3.74
CA LEU A 108 3.80 -2.63 -3.00
C LEU A 108 4.61 -3.93 -2.99
N GLU A 109 5.90 -3.79 -2.73
CA GLU A 109 6.77 -4.88 -2.35
C GLU A 109 7.50 -4.52 -1.06
N MET A 110 7.77 -5.51 -0.22
CA MET A 110 8.55 -5.34 0.99
C MET A 110 9.65 -6.38 1.07
N ALA A 111 10.87 -5.92 1.36
CA ALA A 111 12.01 -6.78 1.59
C ALA A 111 12.44 -6.66 3.06
N GLY A 112 12.77 -7.79 3.69
CA GLY A 112 13.42 -7.76 5.00
C GLY A 112 14.84 -7.22 4.88
N HIS A 113 15.14 -6.14 5.58
CA HIS A 113 16.48 -5.56 5.69
C HIS A 113 16.82 -5.36 7.17
N ASP A 114 17.90 -5.99 7.65
CA ASP A 114 18.36 -5.92 9.04
C ASP A 114 17.28 -6.20 10.12
N GLY A 115 16.33 -7.08 9.79
CA GLY A 115 15.26 -7.49 10.72
C GLY A 115 14.03 -6.59 10.73
N ALA A 116 13.93 -5.60 9.83
CA ALA A 116 12.73 -4.80 9.59
C ALA A 116 12.30 -4.88 8.12
N LEU A 117 11.00 -4.74 7.84
CA LEU A 117 10.52 -4.63 6.47
C LEU A 117 10.79 -3.23 5.89
N GLN A 118 11.35 -3.19 4.69
CA GLN A 118 11.50 -1.98 3.89
C GLN A 118 10.47 -1.97 2.76
N LEU A 119 9.68 -0.90 2.66
CA LEU A 119 8.67 -0.71 1.61
C LEU A 119 9.29 -0.21 0.30
N HIS A 120 8.87 -0.84 -0.79
CA HIS A 120 9.15 -0.43 -2.15
C HIS A 120 7.84 -0.22 -2.89
N TYR A 121 7.62 1.00 -3.37
CA TYR A 121 6.49 1.31 -4.26
C TYR A 121 6.65 0.57 -5.60
N LYS A 122 5.56 -0.03 -6.10
CA LYS A 122 5.52 -0.61 -7.44
C LYS A 122 4.71 0.28 -8.39
N TYR A 123 3.40 0.36 -8.18
CA TYR A 123 2.49 1.19 -8.99
C TYR A 123 1.12 1.33 -8.32
N ILE A 124 0.27 2.20 -8.85
CA ILE A 124 -1.17 2.29 -8.56
C ILE A 124 -1.93 1.93 -9.84
N GLY A 125 -2.91 1.04 -9.74
CA GLY A 125 -3.73 0.55 -10.87
C GLY A 125 -5.13 0.10 -10.42
N SER A 126 -5.97 -0.39 -11.32
CA SER A 126 -7.32 -0.91 -11.03
C SER A 126 -7.59 -2.23 -11.73
#